data_AF-A0A6B1I668-F1
#
_entry.id   AF-A0A6B1I668-F1
#
_cell.length_a   1.000
_cell.length_b   1.000
_cell.length_c   1.000
_cell.angle_alpha   90.00
_cell.angle_beta   90.00
_cell.angle_gamma   90.00
#
_symmetry.space_group_name_H-M   'P 1'
#
loop_
_entity.id
_entity.type
_entity.pdbx_description
1 polymer ?
#
loop_
_entity_poly.entity_id
_entity_poly.type
_entity_poly.pdbx_seq_one_letter_code
_entity_poly.pdbx_strand_id
1 'polypeptide(L)'
;MVEKRTDRIQIQEFASRGVDIFDSIEQNIQVLVEKAANVNYQGPNARAFKTACVNHAIDFAEQTTKTMGQMNDAIQTNTTFIATALGGQPISLDPPQVAIQPPAINIDESIEQADDVALHQLRDDTESIFATVTSLFDENLTNFNKLGVDGWYGPEYDNTRDALTRLTGTAVDGCNQSRTAMVKDVQTQIDILF
;
A
#
# COMPACT_ATOMS: atom_id res chain seq x y z
N MET A 1 11.39 -32.41 19.88
CA MET A 1 10.65 -31.57 20.84
C MET A 1 10.32 -30.29 20.10
N VAL A 2 9.04 -29.90 20.02
CA VAL A 2 8.64 -28.65 19.35
C VAL A 2 8.57 -27.58 20.42
N GLU A 3 9.44 -26.57 20.31
CA GLU A 3 9.41 -25.40 21.17
C GLU A 3 8.39 -24.39 20.63
N LYS A 4 7.63 -23.77 21.54
CA LYS A 4 6.71 -22.68 21.22
C LYS A 4 7.02 -21.50 22.12
N ARG A 5 7.17 -20.32 21.54
CA ARG A 5 7.46 -19.08 22.28
C ARG A 5 6.86 -17.90 21.54
N THR A 6 6.44 -16.91 22.32
CA THR A 6 6.02 -15.60 21.82
C THR A 6 6.57 -14.52 22.76
N ASP A 7 7.25 -13.53 22.20
CA ASP A 7 7.76 -12.36 22.90
C ASP A 7 6.83 -11.19 22.61
N ARG A 8 6.04 -10.81 23.62
CA ARG A 8 5.06 -9.74 23.52
C ARG A 8 5.70 -8.41 23.15
N ILE A 9 6.88 -8.10 23.69
CA ILE A 9 7.53 -6.81 23.47
C ILE A 9 7.93 -6.70 22.00
N GLN A 10 8.57 -7.75 21.46
CA GLN A 10 8.97 -7.75 20.05
C GLN A 10 7.78 -7.69 19.08
N ILE A 11 6.67 -8.36 19.40
CA ILE A 11 5.44 -8.29 18.60
C ILE A 11 4.86 -6.87 18.62
N GLN A 12 4.85 -6.22 19.78
CA GLN A 12 4.37 -4.83 19.90
C GLN A 12 5.29 -3.85 19.16
N GLU A 13 6.60 -4.03 19.22
CA GLU A 13 7.55 -3.23 18.44
C GLU A 13 7.40 -3.45 16.93
N PHE A 14 7.17 -4.68 16.49
CA PHE A 14 6.85 -4.97 15.10
C PHE A 14 5.55 -4.28 14.68
N ALA A 15 4.50 -4.34 15.50
CA ALA A 15 3.25 -3.66 15.22
C ALA A 15 3.42 -2.14 15.10
N SER A 16 4.20 -1.53 15.99
CA SER A 16 4.54 -0.10 15.90
C SER A 16 5.25 0.25 14.59
N ARG A 17 6.25 -0.54 14.17
CA ARG A 17 6.91 -0.34 12.88
C ARG A 17 5.96 -0.57 11.69
N GLY A 18 5.03 -1.51 11.84
CA GLY A 18 3.99 -1.77 10.86
C GLY A 18 3.12 -0.53 10.62
N VAL A 19 2.70 0.15 11.70
CA VAL A 19 1.95 1.43 11.60
C VAL A 19 2.75 2.46 10.79
N ASP A 20 4.03 2.68 11.10
CA ASP A 20 4.86 3.64 10.36
C ASP A 20 4.97 3.31 8.86
N ILE A 21 5.07 2.02 8.53
CA ILE A 21 5.08 1.54 7.13
C ILE A 21 3.75 1.83 6.45
N PHE A 22 2.63 1.53 7.13
CA PHE A 22 1.30 1.71 6.57
C PHE A 22 0.94 3.19 6.39
N ASP A 23 1.34 4.05 7.33
CA ASP A 23 1.24 5.51 7.20
C ASP A 23 2.06 6.01 6.01
N SER A 24 3.26 5.44 5.80
CA SER A 24 4.10 5.78 4.63
C SER A 24 3.45 5.34 3.32
N ILE A 25 2.78 4.20 3.28
CA ILE A 25 2.01 3.75 2.11
C ILE A 25 0.86 4.73 1.83
N GLU A 26 0.08 5.10 2.86
CA GLU A 26 -1.00 6.08 2.74
C GLU A 26 -0.52 7.41 2.15
N GLN A 27 0.56 7.97 2.71
CA GLN A 27 1.13 9.24 2.25
C GLN A 27 1.55 9.17 0.79
N ASN A 28 2.17 8.07 0.36
CA ASN A 28 2.58 7.88 -1.03
C ASN A 28 1.38 7.81 -1.99
N ILE A 29 0.31 7.11 -1.60
CA ILE A 29 -0.91 7.04 -2.39
C ILE A 29 -1.61 8.41 -2.44
N GLN A 30 -1.66 9.14 -1.33
CA GLN A 30 -2.20 10.50 -1.28
C GLN A 30 -1.45 11.43 -2.25
N VAL A 31 -0.12 11.36 -2.27
CA VAL A 31 0.71 12.14 -3.21
C VAL A 31 0.40 11.78 -4.66
N LEU A 32 0.19 10.50 -4.99
CA LEU A 32 -0.18 10.06 -6.34
C LEU A 32 -1.51 10.67 -6.78
N VAL A 33 -2.51 10.61 -5.91
CA VAL A 33 -3.85 11.14 -6.13
C VAL A 33 -3.79 12.67 -6.34
N GLU A 34 -3.02 13.37 -5.52
CA GLU A 34 -2.84 14.82 -5.64
C GLU A 34 -2.14 15.21 -6.94
N LYS A 35 -1.10 14.48 -7.34
CA LYS A 35 -0.39 14.70 -8.61
C LYS A 35 -1.31 14.48 -9.81
N ALA A 36 -2.10 13.40 -9.80
CA ALA A 36 -3.07 13.10 -10.84
C ALA A 36 -4.14 14.19 -10.97
N ALA A 37 -4.67 14.68 -9.85
CA ALA A 37 -5.71 15.72 -9.85
C ALA A 37 -5.18 17.11 -10.29
N ASN A 38 -3.90 17.39 -10.06
CA ASN A 38 -3.29 18.71 -10.27
C ASN A 38 -2.34 18.82 -11.47
N VAL A 39 -2.13 17.74 -12.24
CA VAL A 39 -1.28 17.78 -13.44
C VAL A 39 -1.72 18.92 -14.38
N ASN A 40 -0.76 19.60 -15.00
CA ASN A 40 -1.00 20.77 -15.83
C ASN A 40 -1.58 20.39 -17.21
N TYR A 41 -2.83 19.91 -17.20
CA TYR A 41 -3.62 19.55 -18.36
C TYR A 41 -5.04 20.11 -18.17
N GLN A 42 -5.50 20.91 -19.12
CA GLN A 42 -6.74 21.69 -19.09
C GLN A 42 -7.62 21.38 -20.31
N GLY A 43 -8.91 21.67 -20.19
CA GLY A 43 -9.91 21.47 -21.23
C GLY A 43 -10.80 20.23 -21.02
N PRO A 44 -11.77 20.01 -21.92
CA PRO A 44 -12.81 18.99 -21.73
C PRO A 44 -12.28 17.56 -21.58
N ASN A 45 -11.23 17.20 -22.33
CA ASN A 45 -10.61 15.86 -22.27
C ASN A 45 -9.78 15.66 -21.00
N ALA A 46 -9.23 16.73 -20.43
CA ALA A 46 -8.38 16.66 -19.24
C ALA A 46 -9.18 16.26 -18.00
N ARG A 47 -10.46 16.63 -17.89
CA ARG A 47 -11.32 16.16 -16.79
C ARG A 47 -11.39 14.64 -16.77
N ALA A 48 -11.69 14.03 -17.92
CA ALA A 48 -11.85 12.58 -18.02
C ALA A 48 -10.55 11.85 -17.66
N PHE A 49 -9.42 12.33 -18.20
CA PHE A 49 -8.10 11.80 -17.90
C PHE A 49 -7.74 11.88 -16.41
N LYS A 50 -7.83 13.07 -15.80
CA LYS A 50 -7.53 13.27 -14.38
C LYS A 50 -8.42 12.44 -13.48
N THR A 51 -9.71 12.33 -13.82
CA THR A 51 -10.67 11.50 -13.10
C THR A 51 -10.30 10.03 -13.16
N ALA A 52 -9.93 9.51 -14.33
CA ALA A 52 -9.48 8.12 -14.48
C ALA A 52 -8.22 7.84 -13.64
N CYS A 53 -7.23 8.73 -13.71
CA CYS A 53 -5.99 8.62 -12.92
C CYS A 53 -6.26 8.63 -11.40
N VAL A 54 -7.13 9.54 -10.93
CA VAL A 54 -7.53 9.58 -9.52
C VAL A 54 -8.28 8.31 -9.12
N ASN A 55 -9.22 7.83 -9.94
CA ASN A 55 -9.95 6.60 -9.66
C ASN A 55 -9.02 5.39 -9.56
N HIS A 56 -8.03 5.26 -10.45
CA HIS A 56 -7.03 4.19 -10.36
C HIS A 56 -6.25 4.21 -9.04
N ALA A 57 -5.88 5.40 -8.57
CA ALA A 57 -5.17 5.55 -7.31
C ALA A 57 -6.08 5.26 -6.10
N ILE A 58 -7.37 5.62 -6.15
CA ILE A 58 -8.36 5.29 -5.12
C ILE A 58 -8.64 3.79 -5.07
N ASP A 59 -8.90 3.15 -6.21
CA ASP A 59 -9.11 1.69 -6.29
C ASP A 59 -7.91 0.94 -5.73
N PHE A 60 -6.70 1.43 -6.02
CA PHE A 60 -5.46 0.89 -5.45
C PHE A 60 -5.38 1.11 -3.94
N ALA A 61 -5.77 2.28 -3.43
CA ALA A 61 -5.85 2.57 -2.01
C ALA A 61 -6.76 1.58 -1.28
N GLU A 62 -7.98 1.38 -1.79
CA GLU A 62 -8.97 0.47 -1.20
C GLU A 62 -8.47 -0.98 -1.15
N GLN A 63 -7.87 -1.45 -2.25
CA GLN A 63 -7.29 -2.78 -2.31
C GLN A 63 -6.12 -2.93 -1.34
N THR A 64 -5.29 -1.89 -1.21
CA THR A 64 -4.18 -1.84 -0.27
C THR A 64 -4.69 -1.91 1.18
N THR A 65 -5.67 -1.08 1.55
CA THR A 65 -6.31 -1.10 2.88
C THR A 65 -6.83 -2.49 3.23
N LYS A 66 -7.52 -3.14 2.29
CA LYS A 66 -8.04 -4.50 2.48
C LYS A 66 -6.92 -5.50 2.72
N THR A 67 -5.86 -5.48 1.94
CA THR A 67 -4.74 -6.41 2.10
C THR A 67 -3.98 -6.18 3.40
N MET A 68 -3.77 -4.93 3.82
CA MET A 68 -3.14 -4.61 5.10
C MET A 68 -4.00 -5.04 6.30
N GLY A 69 -5.33 -4.87 6.21
CA GLY A 69 -6.26 -5.40 7.21
C GLY A 69 -6.13 -6.92 7.36
N GLN A 70 -6.07 -7.65 6.24
CA GLN A 70 -5.86 -9.10 6.25
C GLN A 70 -4.50 -9.52 6.85
N MET A 71 -3.44 -8.73 6.63
CA MET A 71 -2.15 -8.97 7.26
C MET A 71 -2.24 -8.81 8.77
N ASN A 72 -2.84 -7.71 9.25
CA ASN A 72 -3.03 -7.45 10.68
C ASN A 72 -3.85 -8.55 11.35
N ASP A 73 -4.96 -8.97 10.73
CA ASP A 73 -5.82 -10.05 11.24
C ASP A 73 -5.06 -11.38 11.38
N ALA A 74 -4.23 -11.73 10.39
CA ALA A 74 -3.43 -12.94 10.42
C ALA A 74 -2.41 -12.93 11.57
N ILE A 75 -1.77 -11.78 11.82
CA ILE A 75 -0.82 -11.61 12.92
C ILE A 75 -1.55 -11.65 14.26
N GLN A 76 -2.61 -10.86 14.43
CA GLN A 76 -3.36 -10.76 15.69
C GLN A 76 -3.96 -12.11 16.10
N THR A 77 -4.54 -12.85 15.16
CA THR A 77 -5.15 -14.17 15.42
C THR A 77 -4.12 -15.14 15.98
N ASN A 78 -2.98 -15.29 15.28
CA ASN A 78 -1.98 -16.30 15.66
C ASN A 78 -1.17 -15.89 16.89
N THR A 79 -0.86 -14.60 17.08
CA THR A 79 -0.20 -14.08 18.29
C THR A 79 -1.09 -14.21 19.53
N THR A 80 -2.39 -13.92 19.41
CA THR A 80 -3.35 -14.13 20.51
C THR A 80 -3.52 -15.60 20.84
N PHE A 81 -3.63 -16.47 19.84
CA PHE A 81 -3.76 -17.91 20.05
C PHE A 81 -2.56 -18.46 20.83
N ILE A 82 -1.33 -18.16 20.39
CA ILE A 82 -0.14 -18.67 21.09
C ILE A 82 0.05 -18.05 22.47
N ALA A 83 -0.21 -16.75 22.64
CA ALA A 83 -0.09 -16.09 23.94
C ALA A 83 -1.07 -16.68 24.96
N THR A 84 -2.32 -16.92 24.58
CA THR A 84 -3.34 -17.50 25.47
C THR A 84 -3.08 -18.98 25.75
N ALA A 85 -2.65 -19.77 24.76
CA ALA A 85 -2.27 -21.17 24.95
C ALA A 85 -1.09 -21.35 25.93
N LEU A 86 -0.20 -20.37 26.01
CA LEU A 86 0.92 -20.34 26.97
C LEU A 86 0.55 -19.73 28.33
N GLY A 87 -0.73 -19.43 28.57
CA GLY A 87 -1.23 -18.86 29.84
C GLY A 87 -1.08 -17.34 29.96
N GLY A 88 -0.70 -16.66 28.88
CA GLY A 88 -0.63 -15.21 28.78
C GLY A 88 -1.97 -14.56 28.41
N GLN A 89 -1.96 -13.23 28.31
CA GLN A 89 -3.11 -12.46 27.84
C GLN A 89 -3.16 -12.41 26.30
N PRO A 90 -4.32 -12.13 25.68
CA PRO A 90 -4.40 -11.78 24.26
C PRO A 90 -3.47 -10.63 23.88
N ILE A 91 -3.08 -10.57 22.61
CA ILE A 91 -2.30 -9.47 22.03
C ILE A 91 -3.21 -8.75 21.05
N SER A 92 -3.54 -7.49 21.34
CA SER A 92 -4.33 -6.64 20.45
C SER A 92 -3.39 -5.82 19.57
N LEU A 93 -3.66 -5.81 18.27
CA LEU A 93 -2.97 -4.97 17.30
C LEU A 93 -4.04 -4.08 16.65
N ASP A 94 -3.78 -2.78 16.56
CA ASP A 94 -4.70 -1.88 15.88
C ASP A 94 -4.51 -2.03 14.36
N PRO A 95 -5.59 -2.29 13.61
CA PRO A 95 -5.47 -2.41 12.17
C PRO A 95 -5.10 -1.04 11.58
N PRO A 96 -4.20 -1.01 10.59
CA PRO A 96 -3.96 0.21 9.83
C PRO A 96 -5.23 0.65 9.12
N GLN A 97 -5.44 1.96 9.04
CA GLN A 97 -6.50 2.56 8.23
C GLN A 97 -5.85 3.43 7.17
N VAL A 98 -6.02 3.06 5.91
CA VAL A 98 -5.68 3.93 4.79
C VAL A 98 -6.97 4.49 4.25
N ALA A 99 -7.15 5.80 4.44
CA ALA A 99 -8.39 6.53 4.18
C ALA A 99 -8.09 7.71 3.25
N ILE A 100 -7.86 7.39 1.99
CA ILE A 100 -7.61 8.39 0.96
C ILE A 100 -8.92 9.08 0.58
N GLN A 101 -8.96 10.40 0.68
CA GLN A 101 -10.07 11.20 0.18
C GLN A 101 -9.74 11.71 -1.23
N PRO A 102 -10.59 11.44 -2.24
CA PRO A 102 -10.34 11.95 -3.58
C PRO A 102 -10.42 13.49 -3.55
N PRO A 103 -9.36 14.22 -3.97
CA PRO A 103 -9.38 15.66 -4.05
C PRO A 103 -10.28 16.11 -5.20
N ALA A 104 -10.69 17.37 -5.16
CA ALA A 104 -11.34 17.98 -6.31
C ALA A 104 -10.37 18.00 -7.51
N ILE A 105 -10.87 17.59 -8.68
CA ILE A 105 -10.11 17.68 -9.93
C ILE A 105 -9.88 19.16 -10.25
N ASN A 106 -8.62 19.59 -10.27
CA ASN A 106 -8.25 20.95 -10.61
C ASN A 106 -8.29 21.11 -12.14
N ILE A 107 -9.34 21.75 -12.65
CA ILE A 107 -9.58 21.86 -14.08
C ILE A 107 -10.25 23.19 -14.44
N ASP A 108 -9.77 23.82 -15.50
CA ASP A 108 -10.47 24.84 -16.25
C ASP A 108 -10.88 24.26 -17.61
N GLU A 109 -12.20 24.10 -17.81
CA GLU A 109 -12.74 23.54 -19.05
C GLU A 109 -12.88 24.59 -20.17
N SER A 110 -12.64 25.87 -19.86
CA SER A 110 -12.66 26.96 -20.84
C SER A 110 -11.33 27.17 -21.57
N ILE A 111 -10.28 26.45 -21.15
CA ILE A 111 -8.92 26.57 -21.68
C ILE A 111 -8.44 25.18 -22.11
N GLU A 112 -8.08 25.00 -23.38
CA GLU A 112 -7.36 23.82 -23.84
C GLU A 112 -5.84 24.03 -23.72
N GLN A 113 -5.20 23.34 -22.80
CA GLN A 113 -3.76 23.42 -22.59
C GLN A 113 -3.24 22.06 -22.11
N ALA A 114 -2.14 21.58 -22.68
CA ALA A 114 -1.40 20.45 -22.15
C ALA A 114 0.07 20.80 -22.00
N ASP A 115 0.66 20.38 -20.89
CA ASP A 115 2.08 20.54 -20.60
C ASP A 115 2.76 19.17 -20.72
N ASP A 116 3.56 19.02 -21.78
CA ASP A 116 4.31 17.79 -22.10
C ASP A 116 5.21 17.35 -20.93
N VAL A 117 5.93 18.31 -20.35
CA VAL A 117 6.84 18.05 -19.23
C VAL A 117 6.05 17.58 -18.00
N ALA A 118 4.90 18.21 -17.72
CA ALA A 118 4.08 17.82 -16.58
C ALA A 118 3.47 16.41 -16.73
N LEU A 119 3.06 16.02 -17.94
CA LEU A 119 2.52 14.68 -18.20
C LEU A 119 3.60 13.60 -18.12
N HIS A 120 4.79 13.86 -18.68
CA HIS A 120 5.94 12.98 -18.50
C HIS A 120 6.35 12.84 -17.02
N GLN A 121 6.34 13.95 -16.27
CA GLN A 121 6.63 13.91 -14.83
C GLN A 121 5.57 13.10 -14.07
N LEU A 122 4.28 13.23 -14.41
CA LEU A 122 3.23 12.41 -13.77
C LEU A 122 3.45 10.92 -14.02
N ARG A 123 3.87 10.52 -15.22
CA ARG A 123 4.20 9.13 -15.54
C ARG A 123 5.35 8.63 -14.66
N ASP A 124 6.44 9.39 -14.61
CA ASP A 124 7.65 9.01 -13.87
C ASP A 124 7.40 8.99 -12.34
N ASP A 125 6.61 9.95 -11.83
CA ASP A 125 6.16 9.97 -10.44
C ASP A 125 5.29 8.75 -10.11
N THR A 126 4.40 8.35 -11.02
CA THR A 126 3.58 7.15 -10.87
C THR A 126 4.47 5.91 -10.73
N GLU A 127 5.46 5.74 -11.61
CA GLU A 127 6.41 4.62 -11.51
C GLU A 127 7.16 4.60 -10.18
N SER A 128 7.69 5.76 -9.77
CA SER A 128 8.47 5.90 -8.54
C SER A 128 7.64 5.62 -7.28
N ILE A 129 6.40 6.11 -7.23
CA ILE A 129 5.51 5.91 -6.08
C ILE A 129 5.13 4.43 -5.93
N PHE A 130 4.72 3.77 -7.01
CA PHE A 130 4.40 2.34 -6.96
C PHE A 130 5.60 1.47 -6.59
N ALA A 131 6.80 1.82 -7.06
CA ALA A 131 8.03 1.14 -6.64
C ALA A 131 8.31 1.31 -5.14
N THR A 132 8.07 2.51 -4.60
CA THR A 132 8.22 2.81 -3.17
C THR A 132 7.23 2.00 -2.35
N VAL A 133 5.94 1.99 -2.72
CA VAL A 133 4.90 1.22 -2.01
C VAL A 133 5.19 -0.29 -2.06
N THR A 134 5.68 -0.80 -3.19
CA THR A 134 6.14 -2.20 -3.31
C THR A 134 7.24 -2.51 -2.29
N SER A 135 8.25 -1.63 -2.18
CA SER A 135 9.36 -1.81 -1.23
C SER A 135 8.91 -1.79 0.23
N LEU A 136 7.89 -1.00 0.57
CA LEU A 136 7.31 -0.90 1.91
C LEU A 136 6.61 -2.21 2.32
N PHE A 137 5.93 -2.88 1.40
CA PHE A 137 5.37 -4.22 1.65
C PHE A 137 6.46 -5.26 1.91
N ASP A 138 7.52 -5.26 1.11
CA ASP A 138 8.68 -6.15 1.31
C ASP A 138 9.41 -5.87 2.62
N GLU A 139 9.52 -4.60 3.01
CA GLU A 139 10.08 -4.18 4.29
C GLU A 139 9.24 -4.71 5.46
N ASN A 140 7.90 -4.60 5.38
CA ASN A 140 7.02 -5.14 6.43
C ASN A 140 7.19 -6.65 6.61
N LEU A 141 7.23 -7.40 5.50
CA LEU A 141 7.50 -8.85 5.55
C LEU A 141 8.89 -9.15 6.12
N THR A 142 9.90 -8.37 5.74
CA THR A 142 11.25 -8.49 6.29
C THR A 142 11.28 -8.24 7.80
N ASN A 143 10.55 -7.23 8.26
CA ASN A 143 10.41 -6.91 9.69
C ASN A 143 9.67 -8.01 10.45
N PHE A 144 8.66 -8.63 9.84
CA PHE A 144 8.00 -9.80 10.41
C PHE A 144 8.96 -10.99 10.54
N ASN A 145 9.74 -11.29 9.50
CA ASN A 145 10.67 -12.42 9.50
C ASN A 145 11.74 -12.31 10.59
N LYS A 146 12.10 -11.10 11.02
CA LYS A 146 13.02 -10.88 12.15
C LYS A 146 12.45 -11.40 13.48
N LEU A 147 11.12 -11.48 13.63
CA LEU A 147 10.50 -12.08 14.82
C LEU A 147 10.85 -13.55 14.96
N GLY A 148 11.05 -14.28 13.85
CA GLY A 148 11.44 -15.69 13.87
C GLY A 148 12.87 -15.97 14.34
N VAL A 149 13.68 -14.92 14.57
CA VAL A 149 15.07 -15.07 15.02
C VAL A 149 15.14 -15.29 16.52
N ASP A 150 14.35 -14.54 17.31
CA ASP A 150 14.39 -14.56 18.79
C ASP A 150 13.02 -14.35 19.47
N GLY A 151 12.01 -13.88 18.74
CA GLY A 151 10.76 -13.38 19.30
C GLY A 151 9.59 -14.36 19.23
N TRP A 152 9.45 -15.12 18.14
CA TRP A 152 8.29 -15.98 17.91
C TRP A 152 8.68 -17.27 17.19
N TYR A 153 8.38 -18.41 17.81
CA TYR A 153 8.61 -19.74 17.24
C TYR A 153 7.41 -20.65 17.37
N GLY A 154 7.30 -21.56 16.41
CA GLY A 154 6.31 -22.62 16.38
C GLY A 154 5.44 -22.58 15.12
N PRO A 155 4.52 -23.54 14.97
CA PRO A 155 3.62 -23.62 13.82
C PRO A 155 2.81 -22.35 13.57
N GLU A 156 2.48 -21.61 14.63
CA GLU A 156 1.76 -20.34 14.53
C GLU A 156 2.58 -19.23 13.86
N TYR A 157 3.89 -19.18 14.10
CA TYR A 157 4.80 -18.29 13.39
C TYR A 157 4.88 -18.68 11.91
N ASP A 158 5.10 -19.96 11.61
CA ASP A 158 5.20 -20.44 10.23
C ASP A 158 3.91 -20.17 9.43
N ASN A 159 2.75 -20.46 10.02
CA ASN A 159 1.45 -20.16 9.42
C ASN A 159 1.26 -18.66 9.13
N THR A 160 1.68 -17.80 10.07
CA THR A 160 1.60 -16.34 9.90
C THR A 160 2.57 -15.86 8.84
N ARG A 161 3.81 -16.38 8.84
CA ARG A 161 4.82 -16.08 7.81
C ARG A 161 4.31 -16.43 6.42
N ASP A 162 3.73 -17.61 6.25
CA ASP A 162 3.24 -18.08 4.96
C ASP A 162 2.03 -17.25 4.50
N ALA A 163 1.14 -16.87 5.43
CA ALA A 163 0.04 -15.95 5.14
C ALA A 163 0.54 -14.56 4.72
N LEU A 164 1.48 -13.97 5.47
CA LEU A 164 2.06 -12.66 5.15
C LEU A 164 2.84 -12.69 3.85
N THR A 165 3.59 -13.75 3.56
CA THR A 165 4.31 -13.91 2.29
C THR A 165 3.32 -13.89 1.11
N ARG A 166 2.22 -14.65 1.20
CA ARG A 166 1.17 -14.66 0.17
C ARG A 166 0.48 -13.30 0.02
N LEU A 167 0.12 -12.66 1.14
CA LEU A 167 -0.54 -11.35 1.13
C LEU A 167 0.38 -10.25 0.59
N THR A 168 1.68 -10.30 0.92
CA THR A 168 2.70 -9.41 0.37
C THR A 168 2.79 -9.59 -1.14
N GLY A 169 2.87 -10.84 -1.63
CA GLY A 169 2.83 -11.12 -3.07
C GLY A 169 1.57 -10.56 -3.75
N THR A 170 0.40 -10.73 -3.13
CA THR A 170 -0.86 -10.17 -3.65
C THR A 170 -0.84 -8.64 -3.70
N ALA A 171 -0.29 -7.99 -2.66
CA ALA A 171 -0.16 -6.54 -2.62
C ALA A 171 0.78 -6.02 -3.71
N VAL A 172 1.94 -6.67 -3.88
CA VAL A 172 2.93 -6.34 -4.90
C VAL A 172 2.37 -6.54 -6.31
N ASP A 173 1.62 -7.63 -6.55
CA ASP A 173 0.93 -7.84 -7.82
C ASP A 173 -0.11 -6.75 -8.09
N GLY A 174 -0.88 -6.35 -7.08
CA GLY A 174 -1.80 -5.22 -7.15
C GLY A 174 -1.09 -3.91 -7.49
N CYS A 175 0.03 -3.61 -6.85
CA CYS A 175 0.88 -2.46 -7.16
C CYS A 175 1.31 -2.47 -8.63
N ASN A 176 1.79 -3.62 -9.11
CA ASN A 176 2.26 -3.77 -10.48
C ASN A 176 1.15 -3.59 -11.53
N GLN A 177 -0.04 -4.12 -11.25
CA GLN A 177 -1.20 -3.99 -12.13
C GLN A 177 -1.67 -2.53 -12.20
N SER A 178 -1.86 -1.88 -11.06
CA SER A 178 -2.28 -0.47 -11.00
C SER A 178 -1.25 0.47 -11.61
N ARG A 179 0.04 0.23 -11.34
CA ARG A 179 1.16 0.94 -12.00
C ARG A 179 1.06 0.83 -13.51
N THR A 180 0.93 -0.39 -14.03
CA THR A 180 0.90 -0.64 -15.47
C THR A 180 -0.30 0.05 -16.14
N ALA A 181 -1.48 -0.02 -15.51
CA ALA A 181 -2.68 0.62 -16.02
C ALA A 181 -2.51 2.16 -16.06
N MET A 182 -2.12 2.76 -14.94
CA MET A 182 -2.00 4.21 -14.84
C MET A 182 -0.88 4.77 -15.73
N VAL A 183 0.30 4.14 -15.77
CA VAL A 183 1.40 4.53 -16.67
C VAL A 183 0.97 4.44 -18.13
N LYS A 184 0.24 3.39 -18.51
CA LYS A 184 -0.28 3.23 -19.87
C LYS A 184 -1.27 4.33 -20.23
N ASP A 185 -2.16 4.72 -19.32
CA ASP A 185 -3.15 5.77 -19.56
C ASP A 185 -2.47 7.14 -19.70
N VAL A 186 -1.48 7.44 -18.85
CA VAL A 186 -0.66 8.66 -18.96
C VAL A 186 0.09 8.66 -20.30
N GLN A 187 0.74 7.55 -20.66
CA GLN A 187 1.48 7.45 -21.93
C GLN A 187 0.57 7.59 -23.15
N THR A 188 -0.60 6.94 -23.13
CA THR A 188 -1.59 7.07 -24.20
C THR A 188 -2.04 8.52 -24.36
N GLN A 189 -2.21 9.23 -23.24
CA GLN A 189 -2.59 10.64 -23.28
C GLN A 189 -1.48 11.53 -23.85
N ILE A 190 -0.21 11.25 -23.55
CA ILE A 190 0.96 11.91 -24.14
C ILE A 190 0.98 11.69 -25.66
N ASP A 191 0.89 10.43 -26.11
CA ASP A 191 0.95 10.07 -27.54
C ASP A 191 -0.20 10.67 -28.37
N ILE A 192 -1.33 10.99 -27.74
CA ILE A 192 -2.46 11.67 -28.40
C ILE A 192 -2.20 13.18 -28.57
N LEU A 193 -1.43 13.79 -27.66
CA LEU A 193 -1.27 15.25 -27.59
C LEU A 193 0.00 15.75 -28.29
N PHE A 194 1.04 14.92 -28.41
CA PHE A 194 2.37 15.28 -28.91
C PHE A 194 2.91 14.25 -29.90
#